data_AF-A0A449A2B1-F1
#
_entry.id   AF-A0A449A2B1-F1
#
_cell.length_a   1.000
_cell.length_b   1.000
_cell.length_c   1.000
_cell.angle_alpha   90.00
_cell.angle_beta   90.00
_cell.angle_gamma   90.00
#
_symmetry.space_group_name_H-M   'P 1'
#
loop_
_entity.id
_entity.type
_entity.pdbx_description
1 polymer ?
#
loop_
_entity_poly.entity_id
_entity_poly.type
_entity_poly.pdbx_seq_one_letter_code
_entity_poly.pdbx_strand_id
1 'polypeptide(L)'
;MKLFNKKFLTSFGLVLTTSASPLILFSCGNTNANVNGNTKPSTDTSKTQEEPKRPVNDTFTVNYSLDIANVADLKTASSQLSEYETKLREFESQGAEIKKIKLNTQLNIGSFHLPQTPKAVTLTKDEYIELVKPFLDDNSPFFSTNWELSLPVQVTNATEAKEFEKEFQNFFNNFYVTEQWFKGELKPLTDAAKTNRLNPFINKITLADAQKKNKLNEYNAVVAKIKEFIKQTANVQLSDDLQIIEIDPDYGANWGITLKFQTQSGVQTGNIRLDLKKANASWTAAQIEEKNANNQWIKRAKNEINKVLANQTVSALLKVLKTQFILNFNENEIQTLATKIVELVQDYTFKAIPVSFVIPNFVKNAVKNKLVSFITPIIKSKLLTYTNNTKVKLVEIANRRNSQ
;
A
#
# COMPACT_ATOMS: atom_id res chain seq x y z
N MET A 1 21.50 38.73 6.10
CA MET A 1 20.06 38.54 6.37
C MET A 1 19.92 37.32 7.28
N LYS A 2 19.64 37.52 8.57
CA LYS A 2 19.31 36.46 9.54
C LYS A 2 17.80 36.20 9.45
N LEU A 3 17.34 34.96 9.62
CA LEU A 3 16.15 34.59 10.39
C LEU A 3 16.08 33.06 10.62
N PHE A 4 16.30 32.71 11.89
CA PHE A 4 15.70 31.65 12.73
C PHE A 4 15.76 30.15 12.40
N ASN A 5 16.67 29.51 13.14
CA ASN A 5 16.51 28.22 13.83
C ASN A 5 15.21 28.13 14.64
N LYS A 6 14.48 27.02 14.52
CA LYS A 6 13.71 26.42 15.63
C LYS A 6 13.97 24.91 15.68
N LYS A 7 14.80 24.52 16.64
CA LYS A 7 14.86 23.15 17.18
C LYS A 7 13.64 22.99 18.09
N PHE A 8 12.77 22.03 17.81
CA PHE A 8 11.78 21.59 18.79
C PHE A 8 12.45 20.57 19.72
N LEU A 9 12.60 20.95 20.99
CA LEU A 9 12.92 20.05 22.09
C LEU A 9 11.71 19.13 22.33
N THR A 10 11.92 17.82 22.32
CA THR A 10 11.05 16.86 22.99
C THR A 10 11.64 16.54 24.35
N SER A 11 11.14 17.22 25.38
CA SER A 11 11.37 16.86 26.77
C SER A 11 10.55 15.62 27.11
N PHE A 12 11.23 14.48 27.32
CA PHE A 12 10.66 13.32 28.01
C PHE A 12 10.58 13.64 29.51
N GLY A 13 9.38 13.96 29.99
CA GLY A 13 9.07 13.99 31.42
C GLY A 13 8.68 12.60 31.89
N LEU A 14 9.58 11.96 32.63
CA LEU A 14 9.28 10.81 33.50
C LEU A 14 8.34 11.28 34.61
N VAL A 15 7.17 10.65 34.72
CA VAL A 15 6.41 10.62 35.98
C VAL A 15 6.13 9.15 36.29
N LEU A 16 6.90 8.62 37.24
CA LEU A 16 6.55 7.44 38.01
C LEU A 16 5.48 7.85 39.03
N THR A 17 4.32 7.21 39.01
CA THR A 17 3.56 6.92 40.23
C THR A 17 2.79 5.62 40.10
N THR A 18 3.09 4.74 41.02
CA THR A 18 2.40 3.51 41.42
C THR A 18 0.96 3.76 41.88
N SER A 19 0.02 2.91 41.47
CA SER A 19 -1.03 2.39 42.37
C SER A 19 -1.77 1.24 41.69
N ALA A 20 -1.77 0.10 42.39
CA ALA A 20 -2.44 -1.13 42.02
C ALA A 20 -3.93 -1.13 42.41
N SER A 21 -4.66 -2.02 41.72
CA SER A 21 -5.93 -2.70 42.09
C SER A 21 -7.26 -2.06 41.64
N PRO A 22 -8.35 -2.85 41.47
CA PRO A 22 -8.46 -4.27 41.10
C PRO A 22 -9.40 -4.55 39.90
N LEU A 23 -9.19 -5.70 39.25
CA LEU A 23 -10.17 -6.35 38.36
C LEU A 23 -11.31 -6.94 39.20
N ILE A 24 -12.55 -6.49 39.00
CA ILE A 24 -13.74 -7.20 39.47
C ILE A 24 -14.28 -8.04 38.30
N LEU A 25 -14.12 -9.36 38.44
CA LEU A 25 -14.86 -10.38 37.69
C LEU A 25 -16.25 -10.50 38.30
N PHE A 26 -17.31 -10.23 37.54
CA PHE A 26 -18.64 -10.73 37.89
C PHE A 26 -18.87 -12.09 37.24
N SER A 27 -18.73 -13.12 38.08
CA SER A 27 -19.38 -14.42 37.94
C SER A 27 -20.83 -14.28 38.41
N CYS A 28 -21.77 -14.86 37.66
CA CYS A 28 -23.04 -15.36 38.19
C CYS A 28 -23.47 -16.57 37.37
N GLY A 29 -23.09 -17.76 37.84
CA GLY A 29 -23.96 -18.93 37.70
C GLY A 29 -24.99 -18.90 38.84
N ASN A 30 -26.21 -19.35 38.58
CA ASN A 30 -27.06 -19.85 39.65
C ASN A 30 -27.92 -21.02 39.15
N THR A 31 -27.70 -22.16 39.78
CA THR A 31 -28.50 -23.38 39.77
C THR A 31 -29.73 -23.22 40.67
N ASN A 32 -30.84 -23.88 40.33
CA ASN A 32 -31.63 -24.66 41.30
C ASN A 32 -32.58 -25.62 40.58
N ALA A 33 -32.62 -26.86 41.07
CA ALA A 33 -33.51 -27.95 40.68
C ALA A 33 -34.38 -28.36 41.88
N ASN A 34 -35.70 -28.53 41.68
CA ASN A 34 -36.44 -29.80 41.81
C ASN A 34 -37.98 -29.57 41.93
N VAL A 35 -38.75 -30.18 41.00
CA VAL A 35 -39.86 -31.18 41.16
C VAL A 35 -40.89 -30.92 42.30
N ASN A 36 -42.22 -30.86 42.14
CA ASN A 36 -43.20 -31.77 41.48
C ASN A 36 -44.66 -31.20 41.56
N GLY A 37 -45.61 -31.70 40.75
CA GLY A 37 -47.06 -31.76 41.12
C GLY A 37 -48.12 -31.15 40.18
N ASN A 38 -48.89 -32.02 39.50
CA ASN A 38 -50.09 -31.74 38.70
C ASN A 38 -51.23 -31.06 39.49
N THR A 39 -51.98 -30.12 38.87
CA THR A 39 -53.45 -30.18 38.59
C THR A 39 -54.00 -28.84 38.07
N LYS A 40 -54.89 -28.91 37.07
CA LYS A 40 -55.90 -27.90 36.67
C LYS A 40 -57.27 -28.37 37.27
N PRO A 41 -58.40 -27.63 37.29
CA PRO A 41 -58.67 -26.30 36.69
C PRO A 41 -59.60 -25.33 37.50
N SER A 42 -59.74 -24.12 36.96
CA SER A 42 -60.98 -23.31 36.82
C SER A 42 -61.16 -22.02 37.66
N THR A 43 -61.41 -20.91 36.92
CA THR A 43 -62.29 -19.73 37.15
C THR A 43 -62.18 -18.97 38.50
N ASP A 44 -62.17 -17.64 38.62
CA ASP A 44 -62.73 -16.55 37.80
C ASP A 44 -62.14 -15.20 38.30
N THR A 45 -62.20 -14.18 37.44
CA THR A 45 -62.15 -12.71 37.71
C THR A 45 -61.20 -12.12 38.79
N SER A 46 -60.27 -11.25 38.35
CA SER A 46 -60.34 -9.78 38.57
C SER A 46 -58.95 -9.11 38.53
N LYS A 47 -58.95 -7.89 37.97
CA LYS A 47 -57.88 -6.87 37.91
C LYS A 47 -56.70 -7.16 36.97
N THR A 48 -56.81 -6.58 35.77
CA THR A 48 -55.69 -6.13 34.96
C THR A 48 -54.78 -5.26 35.83
N GLN A 49 -53.76 -5.85 36.46
CA GLN A 49 -52.56 -5.13 36.85
C GLN A 49 -51.88 -4.75 35.54
N GLU A 50 -51.78 -3.45 35.26
CA GLU A 50 -50.78 -2.97 34.32
C GLU A 50 -49.43 -3.52 34.78
N GLU A 51 -48.85 -4.42 33.99
CA GLU A 51 -47.44 -4.77 34.14
C GLU A 51 -46.64 -3.46 34.16
N PRO A 52 -45.69 -3.28 35.08
CA PRO A 52 -44.78 -2.16 34.99
C PRO A 52 -44.09 -2.29 33.63
N LYS A 53 -44.36 -1.34 32.70
CA LYS A 53 -43.63 -1.24 31.44
C LYS A 53 -42.15 -1.28 31.79
N ARG A 54 -41.50 -2.42 31.57
CA ARG A 54 -40.04 -2.52 31.59
C ARG A 54 -39.55 -1.38 30.69
N PRO A 55 -38.56 -0.58 31.11
CA PRO A 55 -38.00 0.42 30.23
C PRO A 55 -37.47 -0.33 29.01
N VAL A 56 -38.14 -0.15 27.88
CA VAL A 56 -37.74 -0.75 26.62
C VAL A 56 -36.46 -0.03 26.23
N ASN A 57 -35.33 -0.60 26.62
CA ASN A 57 -34.00 -0.09 26.30
C ASN A 57 -33.68 -0.58 24.89
N ASP A 58 -34.42 -0.08 23.91
CA ASP A 58 -34.35 -0.61 22.55
C ASP A 58 -32.97 -0.36 21.96
N THR A 59 -32.32 -1.47 21.65
CA THR A 59 -30.98 -1.50 21.07
C THR A 59 -31.14 -1.78 19.59
N PHE A 60 -30.76 -0.82 18.76
CA PHE A 60 -30.78 -0.98 17.31
C PHE A 60 -29.64 -1.90 16.89
N THR A 61 -29.94 -3.01 16.21
CA THR A 61 -28.92 -4.00 15.83
C THR A 61 -28.54 -3.86 14.37
N VAL A 62 -27.26 -3.65 14.11
CA VAL A 62 -26.69 -3.64 12.75
C VAL A 62 -25.81 -4.87 12.58
N ASN A 63 -26.24 -5.77 11.70
CA ASN A 63 -25.46 -6.92 11.26
C ASN A 63 -24.68 -6.56 10.00
N TYR A 64 -23.37 -6.77 10.02
CA TYR A 64 -22.51 -6.57 8.86
C TYR A 64 -21.47 -7.68 8.74
N SER A 65 -21.43 -8.29 7.56
CA SER A 65 -20.40 -9.25 7.17
C SER A 65 -19.77 -8.73 5.89
N LEU A 66 -18.46 -8.49 5.92
CA LEU A 66 -17.68 -8.21 4.72
C LEU A 66 -17.04 -9.50 4.27
N ASP A 67 -17.43 -9.98 3.10
CA ASP A 67 -16.86 -11.18 2.47
C ASP A 67 -16.20 -10.82 1.15
N ILE A 68 -14.88 -10.96 1.12
CA ILE A 68 -14.04 -10.76 -0.06
C ILE A 68 -13.29 -12.07 -0.29
N ALA A 69 -13.95 -13.02 -0.93
CA ALA A 69 -13.37 -14.33 -1.24
C ALA A 69 -12.21 -14.20 -2.24
N ASN A 70 -12.32 -13.25 -3.17
CA ASN A 70 -11.27 -12.94 -4.12
C ASN A 70 -11.26 -11.46 -4.50
N VAL A 71 -10.18 -11.07 -5.17
CA VAL A 71 -9.93 -9.70 -5.63
C VAL A 71 -11.02 -9.11 -6.52
N ALA A 72 -11.77 -9.91 -7.29
CA ALA A 72 -12.86 -9.40 -8.11
C ALA A 72 -14.04 -8.88 -7.25
N ASP A 73 -14.19 -9.44 -6.05
CA ASP A 73 -15.24 -9.09 -5.08
C ASP A 73 -14.96 -7.72 -4.42
N LEU A 74 -13.76 -7.16 -4.56
CA LEU A 74 -13.49 -5.79 -4.13
C LEU A 74 -14.41 -4.76 -4.81
N LYS A 75 -14.87 -5.03 -6.03
CA LYS A 75 -15.80 -4.13 -6.73
C LYS A 75 -17.13 -3.97 -5.98
N THR A 76 -17.54 -4.96 -5.20
CA THR A 76 -18.78 -4.92 -4.40
C THR A 76 -18.54 -4.37 -2.99
N ALA A 77 -17.29 -4.20 -2.56
CA ALA A 77 -16.97 -3.62 -1.24
C ALA A 77 -17.54 -2.20 -1.09
N SER A 78 -17.54 -1.40 -2.17
CA SER A 78 -18.15 -0.06 -2.15
C SER A 78 -19.67 -0.11 -1.95
N SER A 79 -20.38 -1.01 -2.63
CA SER A 79 -21.83 -1.13 -2.48
C SER A 79 -22.21 -1.70 -1.12
N GLN A 80 -21.48 -2.70 -0.63
CA GLN A 80 -21.65 -3.26 0.71
C GLN A 80 -21.38 -2.21 1.80
N LEU A 81 -20.40 -1.33 1.61
CA LEU A 81 -20.19 -0.18 2.49
C LEU A 81 -21.38 0.78 2.45
N SER A 82 -21.87 1.17 1.27
CA SER A 82 -23.01 2.08 1.17
C SER A 82 -24.25 1.55 1.88
N GLU A 83 -24.52 0.24 1.78
CA GLU A 83 -25.60 -0.41 2.52
C GLU A 83 -25.38 -0.36 4.03
N TYR A 84 -24.15 -0.57 4.50
CA TYR A 84 -23.81 -0.45 5.90
C TYR A 84 -23.91 0.98 6.43
N GLU A 85 -23.40 1.97 5.69
CA GLU A 85 -23.54 3.39 6.03
C GLU A 85 -25.01 3.78 6.12
N THR A 86 -25.85 3.28 5.21
CA THR A 86 -27.30 3.51 5.24
C THR A 86 -27.91 2.99 6.53
N LYS A 87 -27.62 1.74 6.94
CA LYS A 87 -28.10 1.16 8.21
C LYS A 87 -27.59 1.92 9.43
N LEU A 88 -26.37 2.45 9.40
CA LEU A 88 -25.86 3.29 10.48
C LEU A 88 -26.56 4.66 10.52
N ARG A 89 -26.87 5.25 9.36
CA ARG A 89 -27.62 6.52 9.28
C ARG A 89 -29.08 6.35 9.67
N GLU A 90 -29.67 5.18 9.46
CA GLU A 90 -30.99 4.84 10.00
C GLU A 90 -31.02 4.96 11.52
N PHE A 91 -29.99 4.49 12.23
CA PHE A 91 -29.86 4.67 13.68
C PHE A 91 -29.85 6.16 14.09
N GLU A 92 -29.22 7.04 13.29
CA GLU A 92 -29.21 8.48 13.57
C GLU A 92 -30.62 9.09 13.52
N SER A 93 -31.47 8.58 12.63
CA SER A 93 -32.86 9.02 12.44
C SER A 93 -33.85 8.44 13.46
N GLN A 94 -33.43 7.45 14.27
CA GLN A 94 -34.31 6.87 15.29
C GLN A 94 -34.57 7.87 16.42
N GLY A 95 -35.84 7.90 16.88
CA GLY A 95 -36.32 8.76 17.96
C GLY A 95 -35.68 8.45 19.33
N ALA A 96 -36.10 9.18 20.37
CA ALA A 96 -35.53 9.11 21.72
C ALA A 96 -35.65 7.72 22.40
N GLU A 97 -36.46 6.82 21.83
CA GLU A 97 -36.71 5.47 22.34
C GLU A 97 -35.52 4.53 22.12
N ILE A 98 -34.75 4.74 21.04
CA ILE A 98 -33.55 3.94 20.75
C ILE A 98 -32.32 4.67 21.29
N LYS A 99 -31.71 4.09 22.33
CA LYS A 99 -30.59 4.70 23.07
C LYS A 99 -29.23 4.06 22.79
N LYS A 100 -29.24 2.87 22.20
CA LYS A 100 -28.03 2.07 21.96
C LYS A 100 -28.04 1.46 20.56
N ILE A 101 -26.85 1.25 20.01
CA ILE A 101 -26.59 0.51 18.79
C ILE A 101 -25.71 -0.70 19.09
N LYS A 102 -26.12 -1.88 18.63
CA LYS A 102 -25.33 -3.10 18.66
C LYS A 102 -24.76 -3.37 17.27
N LEU A 103 -23.45 -3.34 17.14
CA LEU A 103 -22.72 -3.62 15.91
C LEU A 103 -22.21 -5.06 15.94
N ASN A 104 -22.75 -5.91 15.08
CA ASN A 104 -22.30 -7.30 14.90
C ASN A 104 -21.46 -7.39 13.63
N THR A 105 -20.20 -7.80 13.77
CA THR A 105 -19.21 -7.68 12.69
C THR A 105 -18.51 -9.00 12.39
N GLN A 106 -18.42 -9.36 11.12
CA GLN A 106 -17.59 -10.45 10.60
C GLN A 106 -16.80 -9.99 9.38
N LEU A 107 -15.54 -10.43 9.27
CA LEU A 107 -14.68 -10.20 8.12
C LEU A 107 -14.14 -11.50 7.58
N ASN A 108 -14.33 -11.71 6.28
CA ASN A 108 -13.73 -12.78 5.52
C ASN A 108 -12.93 -12.16 4.36
N ILE A 109 -11.62 -12.40 4.30
CA ILE A 109 -10.72 -11.97 3.24
C ILE A 109 -9.93 -13.19 2.74
N GLY A 110 -10.34 -13.76 1.61
CA GLY A 110 -9.79 -15.03 1.12
C GLY A 110 -9.95 -16.14 2.17
N SER A 111 -8.84 -16.77 2.57
CA SER A 111 -8.81 -17.78 3.65
C SER A 111 -8.73 -17.19 5.07
N PHE A 112 -8.75 -15.85 5.19
CA PHE A 112 -8.64 -15.17 6.47
C PHE A 112 -10.01 -14.82 7.02
N HIS A 113 -10.26 -15.21 8.26
CA HIS A 113 -11.51 -14.96 8.96
C HIS A 113 -11.21 -14.23 10.27
N LEU A 114 -11.73 -13.02 10.44
CA LEU A 114 -11.62 -12.28 11.69
C LEU A 114 -12.91 -11.54 12.08
N PRO A 115 -13.38 -11.71 13.32
CA PRO A 115 -13.06 -12.82 14.22
C PRO A 115 -13.61 -14.14 13.63
N GLN A 116 -13.07 -15.29 14.07
CA GLN A 116 -13.59 -16.63 13.69
C GLN A 116 -15.09 -16.78 14.01
N THR A 117 -15.57 -16.00 14.99
CA THR A 117 -16.98 -15.82 15.34
C THR A 117 -17.31 -14.33 15.37
N PRO A 118 -18.50 -13.88 14.91
CA PRO A 118 -18.86 -12.47 14.95
C PRO A 118 -18.72 -11.86 16.35
N LYS A 119 -17.96 -10.76 16.48
CA LYS A 119 -17.87 -9.99 17.73
C LYS A 119 -18.94 -8.90 17.70
N ALA A 120 -19.56 -8.67 18.86
CA ALA A 120 -20.60 -7.67 19.04
C ALA A 120 -20.12 -6.59 20.01
N VAL A 121 -20.25 -5.32 19.62
CA VAL A 121 -20.10 -4.17 20.53
C VAL A 121 -21.43 -3.45 20.65
N THR A 122 -21.81 -3.08 21.86
CA THR A 122 -22.98 -2.23 22.10
C THR A 122 -22.50 -0.86 22.53
N LEU A 123 -22.88 0.17 21.77
CA LEU A 123 -22.58 1.56 22.02
C LEU A 123 -23.85 2.30 22.39
N THR A 124 -23.74 3.24 23.31
CA THR A 124 -24.71 4.32 23.50
C THR A 124 -24.69 5.30 22.32
N LYS A 125 -25.72 6.15 22.22
CA LYS A 125 -25.81 7.19 21.20
C LYS A 125 -24.61 8.15 21.23
N ASP A 126 -24.15 8.57 22.41
CA ASP A 126 -22.97 9.45 22.54
C ASP A 126 -21.68 8.76 22.07
N GLU A 127 -21.47 7.50 22.46
CA GLU A 127 -20.31 6.72 22.00
C GLU A 127 -20.34 6.54 20.48
N TYR A 128 -21.51 6.29 19.89
CA TYR A 128 -21.65 6.23 18.43
C TYR A 128 -21.29 7.57 17.76
N ILE A 129 -21.79 8.69 18.28
CA ILE A 129 -21.54 10.03 17.72
C ILE A 129 -20.05 10.40 17.82
N GLU A 130 -19.38 10.05 18.92
CA GLU A 130 -17.98 10.43 19.14
C GLU A 130 -16.97 9.45 18.53
N LEU A 131 -17.36 8.19 18.31
CA LEU A 131 -16.46 7.11 17.88
C LEU A 131 -16.74 6.59 16.46
N VAL A 132 -17.98 6.61 15.97
CA VAL A 132 -18.34 5.98 14.68
C VAL A 132 -18.69 7.03 13.62
N LYS A 133 -19.60 7.96 13.95
CA LYS A 133 -20.08 9.01 13.04
C LYS A 133 -18.96 9.81 12.35
N PRO A 134 -17.88 10.25 13.03
CA PRO A 134 -16.84 11.05 12.38
C PRO A 134 -16.13 10.31 11.24
N PHE A 135 -16.11 8.98 11.28
CA PHE A 135 -15.53 8.16 10.21
C PHE A 135 -16.48 7.96 9.04
N LEU A 136 -17.80 7.95 9.28
CA LEU A 136 -18.81 7.91 8.21
C LEU A 136 -18.79 9.21 7.40
N ASP A 137 -18.48 10.32 8.04
CA ASP A 137 -18.49 11.64 7.42
C ASP A 137 -17.12 12.04 6.81
N ASP A 138 -16.04 11.30 7.11
CA ASP A 138 -14.71 11.49 6.50
C ASP A 138 -14.67 10.91 5.08
N ASN A 139 -14.57 11.80 4.09
CA ASN A 139 -14.42 11.47 2.66
C ASN A 139 -12.99 11.68 2.14
N SER A 140 -12.03 11.89 3.03
CA SER A 140 -10.63 12.11 2.64
C SER A 140 -10.06 10.84 1.97
N PRO A 141 -9.31 10.96 0.86
CA PRO A 141 -8.65 9.82 0.26
C PRO A 141 -7.69 9.18 1.27
N PHE A 142 -7.73 7.86 1.38
CA PHE A 142 -6.90 7.17 2.38
C PHE A 142 -5.40 7.28 2.06
N PHE A 143 -5.07 7.41 0.78
CA PHE A 143 -3.72 7.53 0.25
C PHE A 143 -3.55 8.86 -0.49
N SER A 144 -2.40 9.52 -0.32
CA SER A 144 -2.04 10.65 -1.16
C SER A 144 -1.70 10.18 -2.58
N THR A 145 -2.15 10.88 -3.60
CA THR A 145 -1.95 10.51 -5.01
C THR A 145 -0.76 11.23 -5.62
N ASN A 146 0.47 10.93 -5.18
CA ASN A 146 1.70 11.46 -5.80
C ASN A 146 2.93 10.64 -5.39
N TRP A 147 2.96 9.36 -5.76
CA TRP A 147 4.05 8.48 -5.34
C TRP A 147 5.21 8.48 -6.33
N GLU A 148 6.43 8.61 -5.80
CA GLU A 148 7.64 8.29 -6.54
C GLU A 148 7.89 6.78 -6.48
N LEU A 149 7.41 6.07 -7.49
CA LEU A 149 7.81 4.68 -7.76
C LEU A 149 9.20 4.70 -8.42
N SER A 150 10.26 4.71 -7.62
CA SER A 150 11.55 4.19 -8.08
C SER A 150 11.49 2.67 -7.93
N LEU A 151 11.58 1.96 -9.06
CA LEU A 151 11.55 0.50 -9.09
C LEU A 151 12.99 -0.01 -9.15
N PRO A 152 13.55 -0.51 -8.04
CA PRO A 152 14.84 -1.18 -8.09
C PRO A 152 14.66 -2.45 -8.91
N VAL A 153 15.35 -2.53 -10.05
CA VAL A 153 15.39 -3.76 -10.83
C VAL A 153 16.47 -4.66 -10.26
N GLN A 154 16.04 -5.82 -9.79
CA GLN A 154 16.91 -6.92 -9.37
C GLN A 154 16.73 -8.07 -10.33
N VAL A 155 17.85 -8.71 -10.67
CA VAL A 155 17.89 -9.96 -11.43
C VAL A 155 18.52 -10.98 -10.48
N THR A 156 17.78 -12.04 -10.16
CA THR A 156 18.24 -13.03 -9.16
C THR A 156 18.65 -14.35 -9.78
N ASN A 157 18.14 -14.67 -10.97
CA ASN A 157 18.36 -15.93 -11.66
C ASN A 157 18.43 -15.75 -13.19
N ALA A 158 18.83 -16.82 -13.89
CA ALA A 158 19.03 -16.80 -15.34
C ALA A 158 17.74 -16.55 -16.15
N THR A 159 16.58 -16.98 -15.64
CA THR A 159 15.29 -16.74 -16.29
C THR A 159 14.93 -15.26 -16.24
N GLU A 160 15.07 -14.65 -15.07
CA GLU A 160 14.89 -13.20 -14.89
C GLU A 160 15.91 -12.40 -15.69
N ALA A 161 17.16 -12.88 -15.83
CA ALA A 161 18.17 -12.21 -16.64
C ALA A 161 17.79 -12.14 -18.13
N LYS A 162 17.20 -13.22 -18.67
CA LYS A 162 16.70 -13.26 -20.06
C LYS A 162 15.47 -12.40 -20.26
N GLU A 163 14.54 -12.40 -19.30
CA GLU A 163 13.38 -11.50 -19.34
C GLU A 163 13.83 -10.03 -19.28
N PHE A 164 14.73 -9.70 -18.35
CA PHE A 164 15.32 -8.37 -18.25
C PHE A 164 15.98 -7.95 -19.55
N GLU A 165 16.79 -8.81 -20.18
CA GLU A 165 17.43 -8.54 -21.47
C GLU A 165 16.41 -8.15 -22.54
N LYS A 166 15.40 -8.98 -22.77
CA LYS A 166 14.37 -8.75 -23.78
C LYS A 166 13.62 -7.45 -23.52
N GLU A 167 13.17 -7.22 -22.30
CA GLU A 167 12.28 -6.11 -21.96
C GLU A 167 13.03 -4.78 -21.88
N PHE A 168 14.31 -4.81 -21.48
CA PHE A 168 15.17 -3.64 -21.49
C PHE A 168 15.55 -3.25 -22.94
N GLN A 169 15.85 -4.22 -23.81
CA GLN A 169 16.03 -3.96 -25.25
C GLN A 169 14.76 -3.36 -25.87
N ASN A 170 13.59 -3.94 -25.59
CA ASN A 170 12.30 -3.45 -26.09
C ASN A 170 12.00 -2.02 -25.63
N PHE A 171 12.29 -1.67 -24.38
CA PHE A 171 12.11 -0.31 -23.87
C PHE A 171 12.93 0.70 -24.67
N PHE A 172 14.18 0.38 -24.94
CA PHE A 172 15.06 1.29 -25.68
C PHE A 172 14.98 1.11 -27.19
N ASN A 173 14.02 0.35 -27.71
CA ASN A 173 13.87 0.14 -29.15
C ASN A 173 13.44 1.44 -29.84
N ASN A 174 14.23 1.92 -30.81
CA ASN A 174 14.03 3.19 -31.51
C ASN A 174 13.87 4.41 -30.57
N PHE A 175 14.55 4.43 -29.42
CA PHE A 175 14.39 5.47 -28.40
C PHE A 175 15.11 6.77 -28.79
N TYR A 176 14.39 7.89 -28.82
CA TYR A 176 14.97 9.17 -29.24
C TYR A 176 15.82 9.80 -28.12
N VAL A 177 17.05 10.21 -28.46
CA VAL A 177 17.98 10.94 -27.60
C VAL A 177 18.55 12.16 -28.33
N THR A 178 18.99 13.17 -27.57
CA THR A 178 19.64 14.35 -28.16
C THR A 178 21.06 14.01 -28.60
N GLU A 179 21.53 14.68 -29.66
CA GLU A 179 22.92 14.57 -30.09
C GLU A 179 23.90 15.05 -29.01
N GLN A 180 23.51 16.10 -28.28
CA GLN A 180 24.30 16.63 -27.17
C GLN A 180 24.56 15.56 -26.10
N TRP A 181 23.54 14.81 -25.69
CA TRP A 181 23.73 13.76 -24.70
C TRP A 181 24.61 12.62 -25.25
N PHE A 182 24.31 12.12 -26.46
CA PHE A 182 24.96 10.91 -26.97
C PHE A 182 26.40 11.16 -27.47
N LYS A 183 26.61 12.21 -28.26
CA LYS A 183 27.93 12.55 -28.83
C LYS A 183 28.67 13.65 -28.06
N GLY A 184 27.95 14.59 -27.45
CA GLY A 184 28.56 15.69 -26.70
C GLY A 184 28.99 15.31 -25.28
N GLU A 185 28.22 14.45 -24.61
CA GLU A 185 28.46 14.11 -23.20
C GLU A 185 28.96 12.68 -23.00
N LEU A 186 28.28 11.68 -23.57
CA LEU A 186 28.65 10.27 -23.36
C LEU A 186 29.94 9.89 -24.10
N LYS A 187 30.09 10.32 -25.37
CA LYS A 187 31.27 9.97 -26.19
C LYS A 187 32.60 10.39 -25.56
N PRO A 188 32.80 11.62 -25.07
CA PRO A 188 34.05 12.01 -24.42
C PRO A 188 34.38 11.16 -23.19
N LEU A 189 33.38 10.78 -22.39
CA LEU A 189 33.57 9.90 -21.23
C LEU A 189 34.03 8.50 -21.68
N THR A 190 33.39 7.94 -22.70
CA THR A 190 33.80 6.64 -23.27
C THR A 190 35.23 6.71 -23.83
N ASP A 191 35.55 7.78 -24.57
CA ASP A 191 36.89 7.97 -25.14
C ASP A 191 37.98 8.07 -24.06
N ALA A 192 37.69 8.70 -22.91
CA ALA A 192 38.60 8.77 -21.77
C ALA A 192 38.79 7.42 -21.05
N ALA A 193 37.75 6.59 -21.04
CA ALA A 193 37.72 5.27 -20.41
C ALA A 193 38.35 4.16 -21.28
N LYS A 194 38.58 4.41 -22.59
CA LYS A 194 39.22 3.45 -23.49
C LYS A 194 40.60 3.04 -22.98
N THR A 195 40.78 1.73 -22.86
CA THR A 195 42.04 1.14 -22.40
C THR A 195 42.89 0.57 -23.55
N ASN A 196 42.34 0.50 -24.75
CA ASN A 196 43.02 0.06 -25.97
C ASN A 196 42.99 1.19 -27.01
N ARG A 197 44.13 1.87 -27.19
CA ARG A 197 44.26 2.96 -28.17
C ARG A 197 44.58 2.48 -29.59
N LEU A 198 44.82 1.18 -29.77
CA LEU A 198 45.33 0.63 -31.03
C LEU A 198 44.26 0.41 -32.10
N ASN A 199 42.98 0.37 -31.72
CA ASN A 199 41.87 0.32 -32.67
C ASN A 199 40.88 1.46 -32.37
N PRO A 200 40.94 2.60 -33.09
CA PRO A 200 40.09 3.76 -32.82
C PRO A 200 38.61 3.47 -33.11
N PHE A 201 38.30 2.39 -33.83
CA PHE A 201 36.95 1.99 -34.20
C PHE A 201 36.26 1.13 -33.14
N ILE A 202 36.98 0.62 -32.15
CA ILE A 202 36.40 -0.14 -31.03
C ILE A 202 36.09 0.83 -29.89
N ASN A 203 34.80 1.04 -29.61
CA ASN A 203 34.34 1.84 -28.48
C ASN A 203 34.10 1.03 -27.21
N LYS A 204 34.21 -0.30 -27.30
CA LYS A 204 34.03 -1.22 -26.19
C LYS A 204 34.98 -0.96 -25.02
N ILE A 205 34.41 -0.82 -23.83
CA ILE A 205 35.10 -0.76 -22.54
C ILE A 205 34.53 -1.81 -21.58
N THR A 206 35.40 -2.42 -20.78
CA THR A 206 35.01 -3.46 -19.81
C THR A 206 35.48 -3.10 -18.40
N LEU A 207 34.73 -3.53 -17.38
CA LEU A 207 35.11 -3.33 -15.99
C LEU A 207 36.45 -4.00 -15.67
N ALA A 208 36.66 -5.22 -16.20
CA ALA A 208 37.88 -5.99 -15.98
C ALA A 208 39.12 -5.29 -16.54
N ASP A 209 39.04 -4.72 -17.75
CA ASP A 209 40.16 -3.98 -18.34
C ASP A 209 40.40 -2.65 -17.60
N ALA A 210 39.33 -1.98 -17.18
CA ALA A 210 39.42 -0.73 -16.43
C ALA A 210 40.15 -0.94 -15.08
N GLN A 211 39.88 -2.03 -14.39
CA GLN A 211 40.59 -2.42 -13.16
C GLN A 211 42.07 -2.73 -13.44
N LYS A 212 42.35 -3.53 -14.47
CA LYS A 212 43.73 -3.95 -14.81
C LYS A 212 44.61 -2.80 -15.30
N LYS A 213 44.03 -1.78 -15.94
CA LYS A 213 44.76 -0.71 -16.62
C LYS A 213 44.62 0.66 -15.97
N ASN A 214 44.22 0.70 -14.69
CA ASN A 214 44.07 1.93 -13.90
C ASN A 214 43.14 2.98 -14.56
N LYS A 215 41.99 2.51 -15.08
CA LYS A 215 40.95 3.30 -15.76
C LYS A 215 39.58 3.18 -15.10
N LEU A 216 39.54 2.71 -13.85
CA LEU A 216 38.31 2.47 -13.11
C LEU A 216 37.49 3.75 -12.87
N ASN A 217 38.16 4.88 -12.62
CA ASN A 217 37.47 6.16 -12.40
C ASN A 217 36.75 6.64 -13.66
N GLU A 218 37.42 6.57 -14.82
CA GLU A 218 36.82 6.94 -16.10
C GLU A 218 35.71 5.96 -16.49
N TYR A 219 35.90 4.66 -16.28
CA TYR A 219 34.83 3.67 -16.49
C TYR A 219 33.60 3.97 -15.64
N ASN A 220 33.78 4.25 -14.34
CA ASN A 220 32.70 4.58 -13.43
C ASN A 220 31.98 5.87 -13.82
N ALA A 221 32.66 6.85 -14.43
CA ALA A 221 32.02 8.05 -14.96
C ALA A 221 31.07 7.72 -16.12
N VAL A 222 31.45 6.80 -17.02
CA VAL A 222 30.56 6.31 -18.09
C VAL A 222 29.36 5.57 -17.50
N VAL A 223 29.59 4.66 -16.55
CA VAL A 223 28.53 3.92 -15.85
C VAL A 223 27.54 4.87 -15.17
N ALA A 224 28.04 5.90 -14.47
CA ALA A 224 27.21 6.89 -13.80
C ALA A 224 26.31 7.63 -14.79
N LYS A 225 26.86 8.05 -15.94
CA LYS A 225 26.09 8.74 -16.99
C LYS A 225 24.99 7.87 -17.58
N ILE A 226 25.27 6.58 -17.80
CA ILE A 226 24.29 5.61 -18.31
C ILE A 226 23.22 5.31 -17.26
N LYS A 227 23.59 5.09 -15.99
CA LYS A 227 22.64 4.88 -14.89
C LYS A 227 21.73 6.09 -14.68
N GLU A 228 22.27 7.30 -14.75
CA GLU A 228 21.50 8.54 -14.68
C GLU A 228 20.47 8.63 -15.80
N PHE A 229 20.89 8.38 -17.05
CA PHE A 229 20.01 8.38 -18.21
C PHE A 229 18.87 7.36 -18.07
N ILE A 230 19.19 6.11 -17.68
CA ILE A 230 18.19 5.06 -17.44
C ILE A 230 17.21 5.47 -16.33
N LYS A 231 17.71 6.05 -15.24
CA LYS A 231 16.87 6.53 -14.14
C LYS A 231 15.92 7.63 -14.60
N GLN A 232 16.41 8.64 -15.32
CA GLN A 232 15.61 9.79 -15.76
C GLN A 232 14.57 9.39 -16.82
N THR A 233 14.94 8.53 -17.77
CA THR A 233 14.08 8.23 -18.93
C THR A 233 13.16 7.05 -18.72
N ALA A 234 13.62 6.02 -18.00
CA ALA A 234 12.86 4.81 -17.72
C ALA A 234 12.21 4.80 -16.33
N ASN A 235 12.60 5.70 -15.41
CA ASN A 235 12.26 5.60 -13.98
C ASN A 235 12.69 4.26 -13.36
N VAL A 236 13.72 3.63 -13.92
CA VAL A 236 14.35 2.42 -13.39
C VAL A 236 15.55 2.82 -12.55
N GLN A 237 15.65 2.28 -11.34
CA GLN A 237 16.93 2.25 -10.63
C GLN A 237 17.54 0.86 -10.76
N LEU A 238 18.73 0.78 -11.34
CA LEU A 238 19.49 -0.46 -11.34
C LEU A 238 20.02 -0.70 -9.92
N SER A 239 19.76 -1.88 -9.34
CA SER A 239 20.31 -2.26 -8.03
C SER A 239 21.84 -2.15 -8.04
N ASP A 240 22.44 -1.85 -6.88
CA ASP A 240 23.89 -1.89 -6.72
C ASP A 240 24.44 -3.31 -6.93
N ASP A 241 23.59 -4.32 -6.75
CA ASP A 241 23.91 -5.73 -7.00
C ASP A 241 23.98 -6.08 -8.49
N LEU A 242 23.51 -5.19 -9.38
CA LEU A 242 23.53 -5.37 -10.83
C LEU A 242 24.56 -4.43 -11.45
N GLN A 243 25.73 -4.96 -11.75
CA GLN A 243 26.86 -4.20 -12.30
C GLN A 243 26.81 -4.20 -13.82
N ILE A 244 27.10 -3.05 -14.44
CA ILE A 244 27.47 -3.01 -15.86
C ILE A 244 28.92 -3.51 -15.94
N ILE A 245 29.16 -4.55 -16.73
CA ILE A 245 30.50 -5.15 -16.90
C ILE A 245 31.11 -4.86 -18.27
N GLU A 246 30.26 -4.50 -19.24
CA GLU A 246 30.66 -4.16 -20.61
C GLU A 246 29.77 -3.04 -21.16
N ILE A 247 30.39 -2.08 -21.83
CA ILE A 247 29.73 -0.95 -22.51
C ILE A 247 30.35 -0.84 -23.90
N ASP A 248 29.54 -0.93 -24.94
CA ASP A 248 29.99 -0.77 -26.34
C ASP A 248 29.04 0.14 -27.12
N PRO A 249 29.33 1.44 -27.18
CA PRO A 249 28.50 2.41 -27.86
C PRO A 249 28.84 2.53 -29.36
N ASP A 250 27.80 2.61 -30.18
CA ASP A 250 27.87 2.86 -31.62
C ASP A 250 27.55 4.34 -31.88
N TYR A 251 28.59 5.12 -32.15
CA TYR A 251 28.48 6.55 -32.49
C TYR A 251 28.33 6.83 -33.99
N GLY A 252 28.17 5.79 -34.80
CA GLY A 252 28.06 5.86 -36.26
C GLY A 252 26.71 6.39 -36.73
N ALA A 253 26.22 5.85 -37.85
CA ALA A 253 24.92 6.21 -38.42
C ALA A 253 23.74 5.64 -37.60
N ASN A 254 23.93 4.45 -37.00
CA ASN A 254 22.92 3.75 -36.22
C ASN A 254 23.26 3.83 -34.73
N TRP A 255 22.73 4.85 -34.05
CA TRP A 255 23.08 5.07 -32.66
C TRP A 255 22.63 3.92 -31.78
N GLY A 256 23.47 3.54 -30.82
CA GLY A 256 23.10 2.54 -29.85
C GLY A 256 24.15 2.34 -28.79
N ILE A 257 23.76 1.67 -27.71
CA ILE A 257 24.67 1.28 -26.64
C ILE A 257 24.42 -0.18 -26.35
N THR A 258 25.43 -1.03 -26.53
CA THR A 258 25.36 -2.41 -26.06
C THR A 258 25.87 -2.47 -24.63
N LEU A 259 25.07 -3.03 -23.73
CA LEU A 259 25.39 -3.22 -22.32
C LEU A 259 25.37 -4.70 -21.97
N LYS A 260 26.28 -5.11 -21.10
CA LYS A 260 26.22 -6.42 -20.43
C LYS A 260 26.22 -6.22 -18.93
N PHE A 261 25.34 -6.93 -18.24
CA PHE A 261 25.20 -6.84 -16.79
C PHE A 261 25.61 -8.13 -16.10
N GLN A 262 26.05 -8.02 -14.85
CA GLN A 262 26.36 -9.14 -13.98
C GLN A 262 25.82 -8.89 -12.57
N THR A 263 25.17 -9.89 -12.00
CA THR A 263 24.73 -9.88 -10.60
C THR A 263 25.90 -10.19 -9.67
N GLN A 264 25.82 -9.81 -8.39
CA GLN A 264 26.79 -10.24 -7.38
C GLN A 264 26.95 -11.77 -7.29
N SER A 265 25.87 -12.52 -7.53
CA SER A 265 25.89 -13.99 -7.57
C SER A 265 26.53 -14.57 -8.84
N GLY A 266 26.97 -13.71 -9.78
CA GLY A 266 27.67 -14.12 -10.99
C GLY A 266 26.77 -14.40 -12.20
N VAL A 267 25.45 -14.21 -12.09
CA VAL A 267 24.53 -14.34 -13.23
C VAL A 267 24.76 -13.19 -14.20
N GLN A 268 25.05 -13.50 -15.46
CA GLN A 268 25.26 -12.50 -16.51
C GLN A 268 24.08 -12.45 -17.47
N THR A 269 23.79 -11.26 -17.98
CA THR A 269 22.89 -11.10 -19.14
C THR A 269 23.62 -11.44 -20.43
N GLY A 270 22.87 -11.63 -21.52
CA GLY A 270 23.41 -11.44 -22.86
C GLY A 270 23.74 -9.96 -23.16
N ASN A 271 23.97 -9.67 -24.43
CA ASN A 271 24.24 -8.32 -24.91
C ASN A 271 22.93 -7.55 -25.10
N ILE A 272 22.70 -6.56 -24.28
CA ILE A 272 21.51 -5.71 -24.33
C ILE A 272 21.80 -4.47 -25.17
N ARG A 273 21.31 -4.43 -26.42
CA ARG A 273 21.42 -3.25 -27.27
C ARG A 273 20.27 -2.27 -26.96
N LEU A 274 20.64 -1.08 -26.53
CA LEU A 274 19.76 0.08 -26.47
C LEU A 274 19.77 0.74 -27.86
N ASP A 275 18.68 0.63 -28.62
CA ASP A 275 18.61 1.12 -30.00
C ASP A 275 18.17 2.59 -30.04
N LEU A 276 19.15 3.49 -30.16
CA LEU A 276 18.90 4.92 -29.98
C LEU A 276 18.70 5.61 -31.33
N LYS A 277 17.85 6.65 -31.35
CA LYS A 277 17.66 7.52 -32.51
C LYS A 277 18.04 8.95 -32.18
N LYS A 278 18.63 9.63 -33.16
CA LYS A 278 18.84 11.07 -33.09
C LYS A 278 17.48 11.78 -33.10
N ALA A 279 17.18 12.50 -32.03
CA ALA A 279 16.04 13.41 -31.98
C ALA A 279 16.22 14.52 -33.02
N ASN A 280 15.10 15.00 -33.58
CA ASN A 280 15.16 16.18 -34.45
C ASN A 280 15.64 17.39 -33.63
N ALA A 281 16.55 18.18 -34.19
CA ALA A 281 17.14 19.33 -33.51
C ALA A 281 16.11 20.41 -33.12
N SER A 282 14.96 20.46 -33.81
CA SER A 282 13.87 21.38 -33.47
C SER A 282 12.93 20.87 -32.37
N TRP A 283 13.06 19.60 -31.95
CA TRP A 283 12.20 19.04 -30.91
C TRP A 283 12.59 19.56 -29.53
N THR A 284 11.59 19.99 -28.78
CA THR A 284 11.71 20.28 -27.36
C THR A 284 11.86 18.99 -26.55
N ALA A 285 12.31 19.11 -25.30
CA ALA A 285 12.38 17.97 -24.38
C ALA A 285 11.02 17.27 -24.20
N ALA A 286 9.93 18.04 -24.15
CA ALA A 286 8.58 17.51 -24.04
C ALA A 286 8.17 16.69 -25.27
N GLN A 287 8.52 17.13 -26.48
CA GLN A 287 8.26 16.38 -27.71
C GLN A 287 9.06 15.09 -27.78
N ILE A 288 10.30 15.09 -27.32
CA ILE A 288 11.12 13.86 -27.21
C ILE A 288 10.47 12.88 -26.22
N GLU A 289 10.03 13.37 -25.05
CA GLU A 289 9.32 12.55 -24.06
C GLU A 289 8.04 11.94 -24.64
N GLU A 290 7.24 12.72 -25.36
CA GLU A 290 6.01 12.24 -26.02
C GLU A 290 6.30 11.15 -27.05
N LYS A 291 7.34 11.32 -27.89
CA LYS A 291 7.74 10.30 -28.88
C LYS A 291 8.23 9.02 -28.22
N ASN A 292 8.82 9.12 -27.03
CA ASN A 292 9.30 7.97 -26.26
C ASN A 292 8.23 7.38 -25.31
N ALA A 293 7.07 8.02 -25.15
CA ALA A 293 6.05 7.63 -24.18
C ALA A 293 5.51 6.20 -24.41
N ASN A 294 5.60 5.69 -25.65
CA ASN A 294 5.16 4.34 -25.97
C ASN A 294 5.98 3.23 -25.31
N ASN A 295 7.22 3.55 -24.95
CA ASN A 295 8.15 2.59 -24.40
C ASN A 295 8.16 2.61 -22.86
N GLN A 296 7.46 3.54 -22.20
CA GLN A 296 7.55 3.76 -20.75
C GLN A 296 6.66 2.82 -19.91
N TRP A 297 6.96 1.52 -19.89
CA TRP A 297 6.21 0.55 -19.08
C TRP A 297 6.14 0.90 -17.59
N ILE A 298 7.19 1.53 -17.01
CA ILE A 298 7.14 2.02 -15.60
C ILE A 298 6.14 3.14 -15.41
N LYS A 299 6.16 4.17 -16.27
CA LYS A 299 5.24 5.32 -16.15
C LYS A 299 3.79 4.85 -16.24
N ARG A 300 3.53 3.91 -17.16
CA ARG A 300 2.22 3.28 -17.32
C ARG A 300 1.84 2.43 -16.09
N ALA A 301 2.73 1.57 -15.59
CA ALA A 301 2.48 0.81 -14.37
C ALA A 301 2.20 1.72 -13.17
N LYS A 302 3.00 2.78 -12.98
CA LYS A 302 2.80 3.82 -11.96
C LYS A 302 1.43 4.47 -12.08
N ASN A 303 1.03 4.85 -13.28
CA ASN A 303 -0.27 5.49 -13.50
C ASN A 303 -1.42 4.55 -13.14
N GLU A 304 -1.35 3.27 -13.52
CA GLU A 304 -2.39 2.29 -13.17
C GLU A 304 -2.43 1.99 -11.67
N ILE A 305 -1.27 1.87 -11.02
CA ILE A 305 -1.16 1.72 -9.56
C ILE A 305 -1.81 2.93 -8.86
N ASN A 306 -1.48 4.14 -9.29
CA ASN A 306 -2.05 5.37 -8.74
C ASN A 306 -3.57 5.43 -8.95
N LYS A 307 -4.08 5.02 -10.11
CA LYS A 307 -5.53 4.92 -10.36
C LYS A 307 -6.21 3.93 -9.42
N VAL A 308 -5.59 2.77 -9.19
CA VAL A 308 -6.12 1.75 -8.27
C VAL A 308 -6.15 2.27 -6.84
N LEU A 309 -5.12 2.97 -6.40
CA LEU A 309 -5.03 3.43 -5.00
C LEU A 309 -5.82 4.72 -4.75
N ALA A 310 -6.05 5.50 -5.81
CA ALA A 310 -7.05 6.57 -5.83
C ALA A 310 -8.49 6.05 -5.97
N ASN A 311 -8.70 4.75 -6.25
CA ASN A 311 -10.02 4.20 -6.46
C ASN A 311 -10.83 4.23 -5.14
N GLN A 312 -12.09 4.63 -5.25
CA GLN A 312 -13.06 4.63 -4.15
C GLN A 312 -13.18 3.26 -3.47
N THR A 313 -12.97 2.16 -4.18
CA THR A 313 -13.01 0.80 -3.64
C THR A 313 -12.00 0.55 -2.52
N VAL A 314 -10.75 0.98 -2.68
CA VAL A 314 -9.72 0.80 -1.64
C VAL A 314 -10.00 1.71 -0.44
N SER A 315 -10.47 2.93 -0.69
CA SER A 315 -10.89 3.85 0.36
C SER A 315 -12.12 3.33 1.13
N ALA A 316 -13.08 2.72 0.44
CA ALA A 316 -14.26 2.10 1.02
C ALA A 316 -13.90 0.93 1.94
N LEU A 317 -13.03 0.01 1.49
CA LEU A 317 -12.51 -1.06 2.32
C LEU A 317 -11.92 -0.51 3.63
N LEU A 318 -11.07 0.52 3.54
CA LEU A 318 -10.42 1.11 4.71
C LEU A 318 -11.39 1.87 5.62
N LYS A 319 -12.46 2.44 5.07
CA LYS A 319 -13.55 3.07 5.83
C LYS A 319 -14.36 2.04 6.61
N VAL A 320 -14.76 0.93 5.97
CA VAL A 320 -15.38 -0.23 6.64
C VAL A 320 -14.51 -0.68 7.81
N LEU A 321 -13.19 -0.74 7.58
CA LEU A 321 -12.28 -1.24 8.60
C LEU A 321 -12.23 -0.31 9.83
N LYS A 322 -12.23 1.01 9.62
CA LYS A 322 -12.32 1.97 10.73
C LYS A 322 -13.65 1.86 11.48
N THR A 323 -14.77 1.75 10.77
CA THR A 323 -16.09 1.75 11.42
C THR A 323 -16.37 0.45 12.19
N GLN A 324 -15.69 -0.66 11.85
CA GLN A 324 -15.99 -1.99 12.42
C GLN A 324 -14.94 -2.52 13.41
N PHE A 325 -13.64 -2.30 13.20
CA PHE A 325 -12.59 -3.04 13.93
C PHE A 325 -12.05 -2.35 15.17
N ILE A 326 -12.29 -1.04 15.31
CA ILE A 326 -11.63 -0.25 16.36
C ILE A 326 -12.16 -0.60 17.77
N LEU A 327 -13.35 -1.18 17.86
CA LEU A 327 -14.01 -1.47 19.14
C LEU A 327 -13.84 -2.91 19.64
N ASN A 328 -13.45 -3.84 18.77
CA ASN A 328 -13.55 -5.29 19.04
C ASN A 328 -12.22 -6.05 19.02
N PHE A 329 -11.15 -5.45 18.46
CA PHE A 329 -9.90 -6.17 18.17
C PHE A 329 -8.75 -5.73 19.08
N ASN A 330 -7.95 -6.70 19.49
CA ASN A 330 -6.67 -6.45 20.16
C ASN A 330 -5.58 -6.10 19.14
N GLU A 331 -4.42 -5.65 19.65
CA GLU A 331 -3.31 -5.18 18.82
C GLU A 331 -2.77 -6.25 17.85
N ASN A 332 -2.73 -7.53 18.29
CA ASN A 332 -2.28 -8.65 17.45
C ASN A 332 -3.29 -8.97 16.33
N GLU A 333 -4.60 -8.90 16.63
CA GLU A 333 -5.67 -9.07 15.64
C GLU A 333 -5.59 -7.95 14.58
N ILE A 334 -5.37 -6.70 15.00
CA ILE A 334 -5.17 -5.55 14.11
C ILE A 334 -3.91 -5.73 13.24
N GLN A 335 -2.82 -6.22 13.83
CA GLN A 335 -1.58 -6.49 13.11
C GLN A 335 -1.78 -7.51 12.00
N THR A 336 -2.50 -8.59 12.30
CA THR A 336 -2.77 -9.67 11.33
C THR A 336 -3.70 -9.18 10.22
N LEU A 337 -4.74 -8.44 10.60
CA LEU A 337 -5.67 -7.81 9.66
C LEU A 337 -4.97 -6.85 8.69
N ALA A 338 -4.08 -5.98 9.20
CA ALA A 338 -3.33 -5.03 8.38
C ALA A 338 -2.51 -5.75 7.29
N THR A 339 -1.84 -6.85 7.62
CA THR A 339 -1.08 -7.65 6.65
C THR A 339 -1.99 -8.22 5.55
N LYS A 340 -3.16 -8.76 5.93
CA LYS A 340 -4.10 -9.37 4.98
C LYS A 340 -4.74 -8.37 4.03
N ILE A 341 -5.03 -7.15 4.51
CA ILE A 341 -5.52 -6.06 3.66
C ILE A 341 -4.45 -5.66 2.64
N VAL A 342 -3.17 -5.61 3.04
CA VAL A 342 -2.08 -5.29 2.12
C VAL A 342 -1.98 -6.32 1.01
N GLU A 343 -2.01 -7.62 1.36
CA GLU A 343 -2.00 -8.72 0.38
C GLU A 343 -3.15 -8.57 -0.63
N LEU A 344 -4.36 -8.27 -0.14
CA LEU A 344 -5.54 -8.07 -0.99
C LEU A 344 -5.42 -6.83 -1.90
N VAL A 345 -4.98 -5.69 -1.37
CA VAL A 345 -4.77 -4.45 -2.14
C VAL A 345 -3.67 -4.64 -3.20
N GLN A 346 -2.63 -5.38 -2.86
CA GLN A 346 -1.55 -5.74 -3.76
C GLN A 346 -2.09 -6.57 -4.93
N ASP A 347 -2.81 -7.66 -4.65
CA ASP A 347 -3.36 -8.52 -5.70
C ASP A 347 -4.40 -7.80 -6.57
N TYR A 348 -5.21 -6.91 -5.98
CA TYR A 348 -6.11 -6.02 -6.73
C TYR A 348 -5.37 -5.10 -7.68
N THR A 349 -4.29 -4.48 -7.22
CA THR A 349 -3.47 -3.61 -8.05
C THR A 349 -2.97 -4.32 -9.30
N PHE A 350 -2.56 -5.59 -9.20
CA PHE A 350 -2.08 -6.34 -10.36
C PHE A 350 -3.18 -6.93 -11.24
N LYS A 351 -4.33 -7.31 -10.69
CA LYS A 351 -5.47 -7.78 -11.51
C LYS A 351 -6.20 -6.65 -12.23
N ALA A 352 -6.17 -5.43 -11.68
CA ALA A 352 -6.80 -4.27 -12.30
C ALA A 352 -6.01 -3.74 -13.52
N ILE A 353 -4.73 -4.09 -13.63
CA ILE A 353 -3.91 -3.77 -14.79
C ILE A 353 -4.43 -4.58 -16.00
N PRO A 354 -4.84 -3.94 -17.11
CA PRO A 354 -5.38 -4.64 -18.27
C PRO A 354 -4.44 -5.73 -18.80
N VAL A 355 -4.99 -6.88 -19.22
CA VAL A 355 -4.20 -8.00 -19.79
C VAL A 355 -3.47 -7.59 -21.08
N SER A 356 -4.00 -6.61 -21.81
CA SER A 356 -3.33 -5.97 -22.95
C SER A 356 -2.05 -5.22 -22.57
N PHE A 357 -1.78 -5.04 -21.28
CA PHE A 357 -0.59 -4.39 -20.74
C PHE A 357 0.41 -5.45 -20.26
N VAL A 358 1.38 -5.79 -21.12
CA VAL A 358 2.46 -6.72 -20.78
C VAL A 358 3.47 -6.00 -19.89
N ILE A 359 3.29 -6.11 -18.57
CA ILE A 359 4.33 -5.74 -17.59
C ILE A 359 5.24 -6.96 -17.39
N PRO A 360 6.57 -6.81 -17.54
CA PRO A 360 7.51 -7.88 -17.23
C PRO A 360 7.38 -8.37 -15.78
N ASN A 361 7.64 -9.66 -15.52
CA ASN A 361 7.46 -10.22 -14.19
C ASN A 361 8.43 -9.63 -13.17
N PHE A 362 9.70 -9.35 -13.54
CA PHE A 362 10.63 -8.66 -12.63
C PHE A 362 10.10 -7.28 -12.18
N VAL A 363 9.37 -6.57 -13.06
CA VAL A 363 8.73 -5.29 -12.75
C VAL A 363 7.54 -5.49 -11.83
N LYS A 364 6.71 -6.49 -12.11
CA LYS A 364 5.61 -6.86 -11.20
C LYS A 364 6.14 -7.16 -9.81
N ASN A 365 7.23 -7.91 -9.69
CA ASN A 365 7.86 -8.26 -8.42
C ASN A 365 8.43 -7.03 -7.70
N ALA A 366 9.11 -6.14 -8.41
CA ALA A 366 9.61 -4.88 -7.83
C ALA A 366 8.46 -4.00 -7.31
N VAL A 367 7.40 -3.85 -8.10
CA VAL A 367 6.18 -3.14 -7.69
C VAL A 367 5.54 -3.80 -6.47
N LYS A 368 5.40 -5.14 -6.48
CA LYS A 368 4.85 -5.93 -5.36
C LYS A 368 5.60 -5.62 -4.06
N ASN A 369 6.92 -5.73 -4.08
CA ASN A 369 7.76 -5.49 -2.90
C ASN A 369 7.69 -4.03 -2.44
N LYS A 370 7.61 -3.07 -3.37
CA LYS A 370 7.47 -1.65 -3.03
C LYS A 370 6.10 -1.34 -2.41
N LEU A 371 5.02 -1.91 -2.96
CA LEU A 371 3.68 -1.78 -2.39
C LEU A 371 3.64 -2.36 -0.98
N VAL A 372 4.19 -3.56 -0.75
CA VAL A 372 4.24 -4.16 0.59
C VAL A 372 5.02 -3.28 1.57
N SER A 373 6.24 -2.89 1.22
CA SER A 373 7.10 -2.09 2.12
C SER A 373 6.55 -0.69 2.42
N PHE A 374 5.76 -0.10 1.51
CA PHE A 374 5.22 1.26 1.68
C PHE A 374 3.80 1.29 2.24
N ILE A 375 2.90 0.44 1.74
CA ILE A 375 1.49 0.42 2.14
C ILE A 375 1.32 -0.22 3.52
N THR A 376 2.09 -1.28 3.84
CA THR A 376 1.95 -1.99 5.12
C THR A 376 2.14 -1.06 6.32
N PRO A 377 3.22 -0.26 6.41
CA PRO A 377 3.40 0.65 7.55
C PRO A 377 2.28 1.69 7.65
N ILE A 378 1.76 2.18 6.52
CA ILE A 378 0.68 3.18 6.51
C ILE A 378 -0.62 2.58 7.03
N ILE A 379 -1.05 1.44 6.48
CA ILE A 379 -2.28 0.76 6.91
C ILE A 379 -2.16 0.37 8.38
N LYS A 380 -1.04 -0.25 8.77
CA LYS A 380 -0.76 -0.63 10.16
C LYS A 380 -0.80 0.58 11.10
N SER A 381 -0.02 1.63 10.81
CA SER A 381 0.07 2.82 11.66
C SER A 381 -1.29 3.49 11.81
N LYS A 382 -2.06 3.59 10.73
CA LYS A 382 -3.40 4.17 10.77
C LYS A 382 -4.32 3.34 11.65
N LEU A 383 -4.43 2.04 11.41
CA LEU A 383 -5.28 1.15 12.22
C LEU A 383 -4.89 1.17 13.71
N LEU A 384 -3.60 1.11 14.04
CA LEU A 384 -3.12 1.17 15.42
C LEU A 384 -3.41 2.53 16.09
N THR A 385 -3.15 3.63 15.40
CA THR A 385 -3.44 4.98 15.91
C THR A 385 -4.93 5.12 16.21
N TYR A 386 -5.77 4.62 15.30
CA TYR A 386 -7.21 4.65 15.49
C TYR A 386 -7.64 3.83 16.72
N THR A 387 -7.13 2.61 16.88
CA THR A 387 -7.41 1.78 18.06
C THR A 387 -7.02 2.44 19.36
N ASN A 388 -5.84 3.04 19.41
CA ASN A 388 -5.38 3.71 20.62
C ASN A 388 -6.25 4.94 20.94
N ASN A 389 -6.58 5.76 19.93
CA ASN A 389 -7.44 6.93 20.12
C ASN A 389 -8.86 6.54 20.60
N THR A 390 -9.44 5.47 20.06
CA THR A 390 -10.76 5.01 20.50
C THR A 390 -10.73 4.46 21.92
N LYS A 391 -9.68 3.73 22.32
CA LYS A 391 -9.52 3.28 23.72
C LYS A 391 -9.45 4.47 24.68
N VAL A 392 -8.69 5.50 24.33
CA VAL A 392 -8.58 6.75 25.11
C VAL A 392 -9.94 7.43 25.23
N LYS A 393 -10.64 7.63 24.09
CA LYS A 393 -11.98 8.25 24.09
C LYS A 393 -13.01 7.47 24.91
N LEU A 394 -12.99 6.13 24.88
CA LEU A 394 -13.89 5.32 25.70
C LEU A 394 -13.68 5.57 27.19
N VAL A 395 -12.41 5.70 27.63
CA VAL A 395 -12.08 6.06 29.02
C VAL A 395 -12.57 7.48 29.34
N GLU A 396 -12.37 8.44 28.44
CA GLU A 396 -12.85 9.82 28.62
C GLU A 396 -14.38 9.91 28.73
N ILE A 397 -15.12 9.16 27.91
CA ILE A 397 -16.58 9.07 27.96
C ILE A 397 -17.04 8.45 29.28
N ALA A 398 -16.40 7.35 29.71
CA ALA A 398 -16.72 6.70 30.98
C ALA A 398 -16.49 7.63 32.19
N ASN A 399 -15.38 8.37 32.20
CA ASN A 399 -15.07 9.32 33.26
C ASN A 399 -16.08 10.48 33.33
N ARG A 400 -16.52 11.00 32.17
CA ARG A 400 -17.57 12.04 32.11
C ARG A 400 -18.89 11.54 32.72
N ARG A 401 -19.27 10.29 32.44
CA ARG A 401 -20.50 9.70 33.01
C ARG A 401 -20.42 9.48 34.52
N ASN A 402 -19.26 9.10 35.04
CA ASN A 402 -19.07 8.89 36.48
C ASN A 402 -19.00 10.21 37.27
N SER A 403 -18.87 11.35 36.58
CA SER A 403 -18.78 12.70 37.18
C SER A 403 -20.11 13.47 37.12
N GLN A 404 -21.15 12.87 36.53
CA GLN A 404 -22.53 13.39 36.46
C GLN A 404 -23.43 12.55 37.36
#